data_AF-A0A523Y5V0-F1
#
_entry.id   AF-A0A523Y5V0-F1
#
_cell.length_a   1.000
_cell.length_b   1.000
_cell.length_c   1.000
_cell.angle_alpha   90.00
_cell.angle_beta   90.00
_cell.angle_gamma   90.00
#
_symmetry.space_group_name_H-M   'P 1'
#
loop_
_entity.id
_entity.type
_entity.pdbx_description
1 polymer ?
#
loop_
_entity_poly.entity_id
_entity_poly.type
_entity_poly.pdbx_seq_one_letter_code
_entity_poly.pdbx_strand_id
1 'polypeptide(L)' 'EQQTITTHNEEVKCNLKGRHDPCVAIRGSVVCEAMMALTLADMTLLNMGKKMEHLKALYPQSN' A
#
# COMPACT_ATOMS: atom_id res chain seq x y z
N GLU A 1 -28.70 -2.04 12.28
CA GLU A 1 -28.31 -3.27 13.02
C GLU A 1 -27.85 -4.31 12.01
N GLN A 2 -26.85 -5.11 12.37
CA GLN A 2 -26.25 -6.14 11.53
C GLN A 2 -26.25 -7.46 12.30
N GLN A 3 -26.59 -8.57 11.65
CA GLN A 3 -26.52 -9.89 12.27
C GLN A 3 -25.07 -10.41 12.23
N THR A 4 -24.59 -10.94 13.34
CA THR A 4 -23.25 -11.52 13.46
C THR A 4 -23.23 -12.53 14.61
N ILE A 5 -22.06 -13.10 14.90
CA ILE A 5 -21.83 -14.00 16.04
C ILE A 5 -20.78 -13.42 17.01
N THR A 6 -20.79 -13.90 18.25
CA THR A 6 -19.74 -13.67 19.23
C THR A 6 -18.55 -14.61 19.01
N THR A 7 -17.44 -14.40 19.72
CA THR A 7 -16.29 -15.32 19.72
C THR A 7 -16.60 -16.70 20.29
N HIS A 8 -17.75 -16.87 20.97
CA HIS A 8 -18.25 -18.15 21.46
C HIS A 8 -19.30 -18.79 20.53
N ASN A 9 -19.43 -18.26 19.30
CA ASN A 9 -20.35 -18.75 18.26
C ASN A 9 -21.84 -18.58 18.59
N GLU A 10 -22.18 -17.58 19.42
CA GLU A 10 -23.57 -17.25 19.77
C GLU A 10 -24.10 -16.14 18.85
N GLU A 11 -25.34 -16.26 18.38
CA GLU A 11 -25.97 -15.27 17.50
C GLU A 11 -26.26 -13.95 18.25
N VAL A 12 -25.90 -12.83 17.61
CA VAL A 12 -26.10 -11.49 18.18
C VAL A 12 -26.40 -10.46 17.08
N LYS A 13 -27.20 -9.43 17.41
CA LYS A 13 -27.37 -8.25 16.55
C LYS A 13 -26.40 -7.15 16.96
N CYS A 14 -25.45 -6.84 16.10
CA CYS A 14 -24.52 -5.73 16.29
C CYS A 14 -25.16 -4.40 15.86
N ASN A 15 -25.20 -3.43 16.78
CA ASN A 15 -25.60 -2.07 16.50
C ASN A 15 -24.43 -1.13 16.75
N LEU A 16 -23.74 -0.78 15.67
CA LEU A 16 -22.59 0.12 15.69
C LEU A 16 -23.04 1.56 16.02
N LYS A 17 -22.46 2.13 17.07
CA LYS A 17 -22.77 3.48 17.56
C LYS A 17 -21.67 4.48 17.16
N GLY A 18 -22.04 5.74 16.95
CA GLY A 18 -21.11 6.84 16.65
C GLY A 18 -20.95 7.12 15.15
N ARG A 19 -20.06 8.08 14.79
CA ARG A 19 -19.79 8.41 13.39
C ARG A 19 -18.90 7.36 12.76
N HIS A 20 -19.22 6.95 11.55
CA HIS A 20 -18.40 6.04 10.74
C HIS A 20 -18.09 6.72 9.43
N ASP A 21 -17.02 6.29 8.78
CA ASP A 21 -16.66 6.80 7.48
C ASP A 21 -17.71 6.32 6.45
N PRO A 22 -18.47 7.22 5.79
CA PRO A 22 -19.45 6.82 4.80
C PRO A 22 -18.81 6.32 3.50
N CYS A 23 -17.53 6.65 3.26
CA CYS A 23 -16.80 6.21 2.07
C CYS A 23 -15.29 6.24 2.32
N VAL A 24 -14.75 5.12 2.81
CA VAL A 24 -13.32 4.95 3.08
C VAL A 24 -12.44 5.13 1.84
N ALA A 25 -13.00 4.96 0.64
CA ALA A 25 -12.26 5.05 -0.63
C ALA A 25 -11.67 6.43 -0.89
N ILE A 26 -12.32 7.52 -0.43
CA ILE A 26 -11.82 8.89 -0.61
C ILE A 26 -10.49 9.08 0.12
N ARG A 27 -10.38 8.54 1.35
CA ARG A 27 -9.13 8.56 2.11
C ARG A 27 -8.14 7.52 1.60
N GLY A 28 -8.66 6.37 1.16
CA GLY A 28 -7.87 5.27 0.59
C GLY A 28 -7.13 5.65 -0.69
N SER A 29 -7.71 6.47 -1.57
CA SER A 29 -7.09 6.82 -2.85
C SER A 29 -5.77 7.55 -2.69
N VAL A 30 -5.68 8.49 -1.73
CA VAL A 30 -4.45 9.23 -1.41
C VAL A 30 -3.37 8.28 -0.86
N VAL A 31 -3.77 7.31 -0.04
CA VAL A 31 -2.84 6.29 0.47
C VAL A 31 -2.33 5.39 -0.66
N CYS A 32 -3.22 4.96 -1.57
CA CYS A 32 -2.85 4.15 -2.73
C CYS A 32 -1.87 4.89 -3.66
N GLU A 33 -2.06 6.18 -3.88
CA GLU A 33 -1.14 7.00 -4.67
C GLU A 33 0.27 7.04 -4.05
N ALA A 34 0.36 7.30 -2.74
CA ALA A 34 1.64 7.30 -2.03
C ALA A 34 2.32 5.92 -2.07
N MET A 35 1.55 4.85 -1.86
CA MET A 35 2.03 3.46 -1.95
C MET A 35 2.55 3.13 -3.36
N MET A 36 1.87 3.61 -4.41
CA MET A 36 2.32 3.42 -5.79
C MET A 36 3.63 4.17 -6.06
N ALA A 37 3.76 5.41 -5.57
CA ALA A 37 4.98 6.20 -5.71
C ALA A 37 6.18 5.50 -5.06
N LEU A 38 6.00 4.96 -3.84
CA LEU A 38 7.02 4.17 -3.15
C LEU A 38 7.39 2.91 -3.93
N THR A 39 6.39 2.19 -4.45
CA THR A 39 6.61 0.96 -5.24
C THR A 39 7.39 1.26 -6.52
N LEU A 40 7.04 2.33 -7.25
CA LEU A 40 7.76 2.74 -8.46
C LEU A 40 9.18 3.19 -8.16
N ALA A 41 9.40 3.92 -7.05
CA ALA A 41 10.73 4.32 -6.63
C ALA A 41 11.61 3.09 -6.34
N ASP A 42 11.10 2.12 -5.60
CA ASP A 42 11.81 0.87 -5.30
C ASP A 42 12.16 0.09 -6.58
N MET A 43 11.18 -0.11 -7.48
CA MET A 43 11.42 -0.79 -8.76
C MET A 43 12.43 -0.03 -9.63
N THR A 44 12.45 1.30 -9.54
CA THR A 44 13.45 2.12 -10.24
C THR A 44 14.85 1.84 -9.70
N LEU A 45 15.03 1.88 -8.37
CA LEU A 45 16.31 1.58 -7.73
C LEU A 45 16.82 0.17 -8.07
N LEU A 46 15.94 -0.83 -8.03
CA LEU A 46 16.28 -2.21 -8.42
C LEU A 46 16.69 -2.31 -9.90
N ASN A 47 16.06 -1.53 -10.78
CA ASN A 47 16.36 -1.54 -12.20
C ASN A 47 17.65 -0.78 -12.58
N MET A 48 18.11 0.18 -11.74
CA MET A 48 19.29 1.00 -12.02
C MET A 48 20.55 0.14 -12.29
N GLY A 49 20.76 -0.94 -11.53
CA GLY A 49 21.93 -1.82 -11.68
C GLY A 49 21.77 -2.99 -12.66
N LYS A 50 20.62 -3.11 -13.36
CA LYS A 50 20.26 -4.34 -14.09
C LYS A 50 21.13 -4.63 -15.31
N LYS A 51 21.73 -3.61 -15.93
CA LYS A 51 22.64 -3.74 -17.08
C LYS A 51 24.03 -3.22 -16.72
N MET A 52 25.06 -3.91 -17.21
CA MET A 52 26.45 -3.49 -17.03
C MET A 52 26.72 -2.08 -17.57
N GLU A 53 26.03 -1.68 -18.64
CA GLU A 53 26.08 -0.32 -19.20
C GLU A 53 25.70 0.75 -18.18
N HIS A 54 24.63 0.53 -17.39
CA HIS A 54 24.20 1.48 -16.37
C HIS A 54 25.24 1.61 -15.26
N LEU A 55 25.85 0.49 -14.84
CA LEU A 55 26.92 0.50 -13.83
C LEU A 55 28.17 1.22 -14.32
N LYS A 56 28.58 1.00 -15.58
CA LYS A 56 29.71 1.72 -16.19
C LYS A 56 29.46 3.23 -16.30
N ALA A 57 28.20 3.64 -16.52
CA ALA A 57 27.83 5.05 -16.54
C ALA A 57 27.88 5.70 -15.14
N LEU A 58 27.48 4.96 -14.10
CA LEU A 58 27.53 5.43 -12.71
C LEU A 58 28.95 5.42 -12.12
N TYR A 59 29.78 4.45 -12.53
CA TYR A 59 31.18 4.29 -12.13
C TYR A 59 32.08 4.30 -13.38
N PRO A 60 32.34 5.48 -13.98
CA PRO A 60 33.28 5.58 -15.08
C PRO A 60 34.65 5.12 -14.61
N GLN A 61 35.28 4.21 -15.35
CA GLN A 61 36.66 3.84 -15.05
C GLN A 61 37.56 5.04 -15.35
N SER A 62 38.13 5.62 -14.30
CA SER A 62 39.27 6.53 -14.42
C SER A 62 40.47 5.69 -14.88
N ASN A 63 41.03 6.04 -16.04
CA ASN A 63 42.32 5.51 -16.48
C ASN A 63 43.45 6.33 -15.85
#